data_AF-A0AA40T2W7-F1
#
_entry.id   AF-A0AA40T2W7-F1
#
_cell.length_a   1.000
_cell.length_b   1.000
_cell.length_c   1.000
_cell.angle_alpha   90.00
_cell.angle_beta   90.00
_cell.angle_gamma   90.00
#
_symmetry.space_group_name_H-M   'P 1'
#
loop_
_entity.id
_entity.type
_entity.pdbx_description
1 polymer ?
#
loop_
_entity_poly.entity_id
_entity_poly.type
_entity_poly.pdbx_seq_one_letter_code
_entity_poly.pdbx_strand_id
1 'polypeptide(L)'
;MSKSALKNKVDSIRRTLKTKGIEVSGTVIESKLLEMFPNFESDWCPDARSEVIKALTSDLQPTELATVDSSLQTVDNNSVSNLSNWENPTNNTKNIGTELVSDIEDLQALAHPKEETISTQITLSDANKRALTRQKSQELGINLNDSEINSIADSVEHCGDSLDEMLGEIQSALIAYIDHNASLNTQKIDTALDNVVEYAEQKFTQNSQHLSNRLRTFSQEIEAVATHNKSQIKSILSRLAIPAQTG
;
A
#
# COMPACT_ATOMS: atom_id res chain seq x y z
N MET A 1 28.57 18.80 -15.74
CA MET A 1 27.21 18.24 -15.90
C MET A 1 27.04 17.54 -17.24
N SER A 2 27.45 16.27 -17.31
CA SER A 2 27.03 15.42 -18.42
C SER A 2 25.58 15.00 -18.21
N LYS A 3 24.64 15.62 -18.94
CA LYS A 3 23.19 15.29 -18.89
C LYS A 3 22.92 13.79 -19.08
N SER A 4 23.84 13.05 -19.71
CA SER A 4 23.70 11.60 -19.89
C SER A 4 23.93 10.79 -18.60
N ALA A 5 24.81 11.24 -17.70
CA ALA A 5 25.11 10.53 -16.45
C ALA A 5 23.92 10.60 -15.47
N LEU A 6 23.33 11.79 -15.34
CA LEU A 6 22.14 12.03 -14.52
C LEU A 6 20.95 11.21 -15.03
N LYS A 7 20.69 11.24 -16.35
CA LYS A 7 19.62 10.47 -16.99
C LYS A 7 19.74 8.97 -16.72
N ASN A 8 20.94 8.41 -16.82
CA ASN A 8 21.17 6.99 -16.53
C ASN A 8 20.85 6.62 -15.07
N LYS A 9 21.12 7.50 -14.12
CA LYS A 9 20.78 7.26 -12.69
C LYS A 9 19.28 7.40 -12.44
N VAL A 10 18.64 8.42 -13.02
CA VAL A 10 17.18 8.59 -12.98
C VAL A 10 16.48 7.35 -13.53
N ASP A 11 16.91 6.82 -14.68
CA ASP A 11 16.32 5.61 -15.28
C ASP A 11 16.55 4.34 -14.43
N SER A 12 17.65 4.27 -13.69
CA SER A 12 17.95 3.17 -12.77
C SER A 12 17.07 3.22 -11.51
N ILE A 13 16.93 4.41 -10.91
CA ILE A 13 16.02 4.64 -9.77
C ILE A 13 14.58 4.36 -10.18
N ARG A 14 14.14 4.89 -11.34
CA ARG A 14 12.80 4.68 -11.89
C ARG A 14 12.48 3.20 -12.07
N ARG A 15 13.42 2.41 -12.64
CA ARG A 15 13.25 0.95 -12.76
C ARG A 15 13.08 0.29 -11.40
N THR A 16 13.86 0.71 -10.40
CA THR A 16 13.79 0.12 -9.05
C THR A 16 12.48 0.46 -8.35
N LEU A 17 12.00 1.70 -8.45
CA LEU A 17 10.70 2.13 -7.92
C LEU A 17 9.56 1.40 -8.62
N LYS A 18 9.64 1.22 -9.94
CA LYS A 18 8.67 0.44 -10.71
C LYS A 18 8.62 -1.03 -10.27
N THR A 19 9.76 -1.65 -9.96
CA THR A 19 9.81 -3.01 -9.37
C THR A 19 9.16 -3.07 -7.98
N LYS A 20 9.15 -1.95 -7.24
CA LYS A 20 8.46 -1.82 -5.95
C LYS A 20 6.98 -1.39 -6.07
N GLY A 21 6.44 -1.30 -7.28
CA GLY A 21 5.05 -0.88 -7.52
C GLY A 21 4.80 0.63 -7.43
N ILE A 22 5.84 1.45 -7.37
CA ILE A 22 5.74 2.92 -7.25
C ILE A 22 6.06 3.54 -8.62
N GLU A 23 5.07 4.16 -9.24
CA GLU A 23 5.26 4.90 -10.49
C GLU A 23 5.60 6.36 -10.22
N VAL A 24 6.85 6.74 -10.52
CA VAL A 24 7.35 8.12 -10.39
C VAL A 24 7.87 8.61 -11.72
N SER A 25 7.54 9.86 -12.08
CA SER A 25 8.05 10.48 -13.30
C SER A 25 9.54 10.77 -13.19
N GLY A 26 10.25 10.73 -14.33
CA GLY A 26 11.69 10.99 -14.36
C GLY A 26 12.05 12.39 -13.87
N THR A 27 11.17 13.37 -14.09
CA THR A 27 11.35 14.76 -13.62
C THR A 27 11.28 14.86 -12.10
N VAL A 28 10.38 14.12 -11.44
CA VAL A 28 10.29 14.11 -9.97
C VAL A 28 11.52 13.45 -9.34
N ILE A 29 12.01 12.37 -9.94
CA ILE A 29 13.25 11.71 -9.50
C ILE A 29 14.45 12.64 -9.69
N GLU A 30 14.52 13.35 -10.81
CA GLU A 30 15.59 14.30 -11.11
C GLU A 30 15.59 15.48 -10.13
N SER A 31 14.41 16.06 -9.85
CA SER A 31 14.26 17.12 -8.86
C SER A 31 14.67 16.67 -7.46
N LYS A 32 14.21 15.50 -6.99
CA LYS A 32 14.56 14.98 -5.66
C LYS A 32 16.04 14.66 -5.53
N LEU A 33 16.66 14.16 -6.60
CA LEU A 33 18.08 13.85 -6.64
C LEU A 33 18.94 15.12 -6.59
N LEU A 34 18.54 16.19 -7.28
CA LEU A 34 19.22 17.49 -7.21
C LEU A 34 18.95 18.24 -5.90
N GLU A 35 17.81 18.00 -5.26
CA GLU A 35 17.49 18.52 -3.92
C GLU A 35 18.40 17.88 -2.84
N MET A 36 18.52 16.56 -2.86
CA MET A 36 19.35 15.82 -1.90
C MET A 36 20.85 15.89 -2.20
N PHE A 37 21.22 16.03 -3.47
CA PHE A 37 22.61 16.10 -3.93
C PHE A 37 22.80 17.27 -4.90
N PRO A 38 22.90 18.52 -4.39
CA PRO A 38 23.09 19.71 -5.21
C PRO A 38 24.35 19.63 -6.09
N ASN A 39 25.40 18.96 -5.60
CA ASN A 39 26.63 18.65 -6.33
C ASN A 39 26.71 17.16 -6.67
N PHE A 40 25.77 16.67 -7.47
CA PHE A 40 25.66 15.26 -7.89
C PHE A 40 26.97 14.60 -8.36
N GLU A 41 27.88 15.33 -9.02
CA GLU A 41 29.13 14.74 -9.52
C GLU A 41 30.15 14.42 -8.39
N SER A 42 30.12 15.15 -7.27
CA SER A 42 31.02 14.91 -6.12
C SER A 42 30.40 14.04 -5.04
N ASP A 43 29.07 14.11 -4.87
CA ASP A 43 28.39 13.58 -3.68
C ASP A 43 27.69 12.24 -3.97
N TRP A 44 27.74 11.75 -5.20
CA TRP A 44 27.11 10.49 -5.58
C TRP A 44 27.88 9.28 -5.04
N CYS A 45 27.35 8.66 -3.98
CA CYS A 45 27.83 7.40 -3.42
C CYS A 45 26.86 6.23 -3.72
N PRO A 46 27.27 4.96 -3.53
CA PRO A 46 26.39 3.81 -3.69
C PRO A 46 25.13 3.86 -2.82
N ASP A 47 25.23 4.49 -1.64
CA ASP A 47 24.14 4.62 -0.68
C ASP A 47 23.16 5.74 -1.03
N ALA A 48 23.62 6.80 -1.75
CA ALA A 48 22.80 7.91 -2.22
C ALA A 48 21.59 7.42 -3.03
N ARG A 49 21.79 6.39 -3.87
CA ARG A 49 20.69 5.76 -4.61
C ARG A 49 19.63 5.17 -3.68
N SER A 50 20.06 4.45 -2.64
CA SER A 50 19.15 3.83 -1.67
C SER A 50 18.41 4.87 -0.85
N GLU A 51 19.07 5.99 -0.55
CA GLU A 51 18.50 7.13 0.18
C GLU A 51 17.46 7.88 -0.65
N VAL A 52 17.72 8.17 -1.92
CA VAL A 52 16.72 8.77 -2.83
C VAL A 52 15.51 7.83 -2.99
N ILE A 53 15.73 6.52 -3.10
CA ILE A 53 14.63 5.55 -3.17
C ILE A 53 13.82 5.55 -1.86
N LYS A 54 14.47 5.60 -0.69
CA LYS A 54 13.78 5.68 0.62
C LYS A 54 12.98 6.97 0.74
N ALA A 55 13.57 8.11 0.39
CA ALA A 55 12.91 9.41 0.42
C ALA A 55 11.70 9.43 -0.51
N LEU A 56 11.84 8.99 -1.76
CA LEU A 56 10.73 8.91 -2.70
C LEU A 56 9.66 7.91 -2.26
N THR A 57 10.04 6.82 -1.61
CA THR A 57 9.08 5.85 -1.06
C THR A 57 8.34 6.46 0.14
N SER A 58 9.04 7.19 1.02
CA SER A 58 8.45 7.86 2.19
C SER A 58 7.53 9.01 1.79
N ASP A 59 7.90 9.79 0.77
CA ASP A 59 7.11 10.92 0.26
C ASP A 59 5.84 10.44 -0.50
N LEU A 60 5.82 9.18 -0.96
CA LEU A 60 4.71 8.58 -1.71
C LEU A 60 3.92 7.53 -0.91
N GLN A 61 4.37 7.18 0.29
CA GLN A 61 3.52 6.49 1.26
C GLN A 61 2.49 7.51 1.75
N PRO A 62 1.19 7.21 1.69
CA PRO A 62 0.19 8.14 2.19
C PRO A 62 0.41 8.29 3.69
N THR A 63 0.92 9.46 4.09
CA THR A 63 0.71 9.99 5.44
C THR A 63 -0.80 9.96 5.68
N GLU A 64 -1.25 9.03 6.52
CA GLU A 64 -2.61 9.07 7.05
C GLU A 64 -2.82 10.45 7.71
N LEU A 65 -4.01 11.01 7.49
CA LEU A 65 -4.56 12.29 7.98
C LEU A 65 -4.19 13.59 7.23
N ALA A 66 -4.99 13.92 6.22
CA ALA A 66 -5.68 15.21 6.18
C ALA A 66 -6.96 15.10 5.33
N THR A 67 -8.10 15.24 6.03
CA THR A 67 -9.37 15.83 5.56
C THR A 67 -9.90 15.44 4.18
N VAL A 68 -11.02 14.72 4.23
CA VAL A 68 -12.09 14.69 3.23
C VAL A 68 -12.22 16.04 2.51
N ASP A 69 -11.88 16.08 1.23
CA ASP A 69 -12.58 16.98 0.31
C ASP A 69 -12.90 16.25 -0.99
N SER A 70 -14.15 16.41 -1.36
CA SER A 70 -14.85 15.72 -2.42
C SER A 70 -14.50 16.38 -3.75
N SER A 71 -13.82 15.70 -4.66
CA SER A 71 -13.91 15.99 -6.09
C SER A 71 -13.47 14.81 -6.94
N LEU A 72 -14.46 14.29 -7.66
CA LEU A 72 -14.37 13.34 -8.76
C LEU A 72 -13.45 13.81 -9.89
N GLN A 73 -13.10 12.85 -10.76
CA GLN A 73 -12.52 12.92 -12.11
C GLN A 73 -10.99 12.68 -12.14
N THR A 74 -10.42 11.79 -12.96
CA THR A 74 -10.90 11.07 -14.15
C THR A 74 -9.96 9.89 -14.44
N VAL A 75 -10.54 8.89 -15.09
CA VAL A 75 -9.97 7.65 -15.61
C VAL A 75 -8.79 7.90 -16.55
N ASP A 76 -7.75 7.07 -16.45
CA ASP A 76 -7.12 6.49 -17.64
C ASP A 76 -6.75 5.01 -17.41
N ASN A 77 -7.52 4.15 -18.09
CA ASN A 77 -7.41 2.71 -18.09
C ASN A 77 -6.39 2.27 -19.14
N ASN A 78 -5.20 1.83 -18.73
CA ASN A 78 -4.47 0.86 -19.54
C ASN A 78 -3.38 0.13 -18.73
N SER A 79 -3.70 -1.08 -18.25
CA SER A 79 -2.81 -2.27 -18.22
C SER A 79 -3.33 -3.29 -17.21
N VAL A 80 -4.32 -4.08 -17.62
CA VAL A 80 -4.64 -5.35 -16.95
C VAL A 80 -4.00 -6.45 -17.77
N SER A 81 -2.82 -6.91 -17.33
CA SER A 81 -2.19 -8.16 -17.80
C SER A 81 -1.09 -8.57 -16.83
N ASN A 82 -1.43 -9.41 -15.85
CA ASN A 82 -0.63 -10.53 -15.32
C ASN A 82 -1.05 -10.87 -13.88
N LEU A 83 -2.09 -11.68 -13.74
CA LEU A 83 -2.32 -12.52 -12.57
C LEU A 83 -2.04 -13.96 -12.98
N SER A 84 -0.79 -14.39 -12.82
CA SER A 84 -0.40 -15.80 -12.80
C SER A 84 1.07 -15.91 -12.44
N ASN A 85 1.36 -16.04 -11.14
CA ASN A 85 2.41 -16.88 -10.56
C ASN A 85 2.51 -16.64 -9.05
N TRP A 86 1.67 -17.35 -8.29
CA TRP A 86 1.94 -17.63 -6.88
C TRP A 86 2.56 -19.03 -6.82
N GLU A 87 3.87 -19.10 -6.96
CA GLU A 87 4.64 -20.28 -6.58
C GLU A 87 5.27 -20.03 -5.21
N ASN A 88 4.90 -20.90 -4.29
CA ASN A 88 5.41 -21.02 -2.93
C ASN A 88 6.86 -21.55 -2.97
N PRO A 89 7.83 -20.95 -2.25
CA PRO A 89 9.04 -21.65 -1.86
C PRO A 89 9.08 -21.89 -0.35
N THR A 90 8.96 -23.17 -0.04
CA THR A 90 9.33 -23.86 1.19
C THR A 90 10.71 -23.49 1.73
N ASN A 91 10.77 -23.30 3.05
CA ASN A 91 11.78 -23.78 4.00
C ASN A 91 13.24 -23.88 3.53
N ASN A 92 14.08 -22.98 4.02
CA ASN A 92 15.52 -23.24 4.14
C ASN A 92 16.01 -22.86 5.55
N THR A 93 15.84 -23.79 6.48
CA THR A 93 16.61 -23.85 7.72
C THR A 93 18.02 -24.33 7.40
N LYS A 94 18.97 -23.40 7.36
CA LYS A 94 20.39 -23.75 7.46
C LYS A 94 21.20 -22.65 8.16
N ASN A 95 21.59 -22.99 9.38
CA ASN A 95 22.93 -22.82 9.90
C ASN A 95 23.38 -21.40 10.27
N ILE A 96 23.25 -21.07 11.55
CA ILE A 96 24.14 -20.11 12.22
C ILE A 96 24.66 -20.83 13.47
N GLY A 97 25.96 -21.12 13.51
CA GLY A 97 26.67 -21.67 14.69
C GLY A 97 26.56 -20.70 15.87
N THR A 98 26.37 -21.14 17.11
CA THR A 98 27.42 -21.71 17.98
C THR A 98 28.80 -21.12 17.76
N GLU A 99 29.03 -19.91 18.29
CA GLU A 99 30.26 -19.52 18.99
C GLU A 99 30.08 -18.11 19.59
N LEU A 100 30.80 -17.84 20.69
CA LEU A 100 30.83 -16.63 21.53
C LEU A 100 29.84 -16.59 22.70
N VAL A 101 30.03 -17.52 23.63
CA VAL A 101 29.86 -17.27 25.07
C VAL A 101 31.25 -17.03 25.65
N SER A 102 31.58 -15.79 25.95
CA SER A 102 32.55 -15.41 26.98
C SER A 102 32.39 -13.94 27.31
N ASP A 103 32.38 -13.65 28.61
CA ASP A 103 32.61 -12.34 29.24
C ASP A 103 31.40 -11.43 29.50
N ILE A 104 30.58 -11.80 30.48
CA ILE A 104 30.06 -10.85 31.51
C ILE A 104 29.95 -11.59 32.85
N GLU A 105 31.09 -12.03 33.39
CA GLU A 105 31.28 -12.18 34.84
C GLU A 105 32.02 -10.92 35.30
N ASP A 106 31.28 -9.96 35.82
CA ASP A 106 31.73 -9.03 36.87
C ASP A 106 30.69 -7.91 36.99
N LEU A 107 29.83 -8.02 38.00
CA LEU A 107 29.31 -6.91 38.80
C LEU A 107 28.50 -7.49 39.98
N GLN A 108 29.10 -8.43 40.71
CA GLN A 108 28.73 -8.75 42.09
C GLN A 108 29.67 -8.00 43.04
N ALA A 109 29.31 -6.78 43.40
CA ALA A 109 29.66 -6.17 44.68
C ALA A 109 28.95 -4.84 44.83
N LEU A 110 27.88 -4.81 45.64
CA LEU A 110 27.83 -3.99 46.86
C LEU A 110 26.46 -4.16 47.56
N ALA A 111 26.55 -4.57 48.83
CA ALA A 111 25.62 -4.30 49.93
C ALA A 111 24.26 -5.03 49.97
N HIS A 112 24.21 -6.11 50.76
CA HIS A 112 23.08 -6.30 51.69
C HIS A 112 23.15 -5.21 52.77
N PRO A 113 22.00 -4.66 53.23
CA PRO A 113 21.51 -5.18 54.50
C PRO A 113 19.98 -5.28 54.62
N LYS A 114 19.57 -6.29 55.40
CA LYS A 114 18.36 -6.41 56.23
C LYS A 114 16.99 -6.51 55.57
N GLU A 115 16.33 -7.62 55.92
CA GLU A 115 14.89 -7.86 55.89
C GLU A 115 14.10 -6.69 56.51
N GLU A 116 13.12 -6.19 55.76
CA GLU A 116 11.84 -5.74 56.30
C GLU A 116 10.79 -5.89 55.19
N THR A 117 9.87 -6.82 55.42
CA THR A 117 8.70 -7.12 54.58
C THR A 117 7.81 -5.88 54.53
N ILE A 118 7.89 -5.11 53.44
CA ILE A 118 6.92 -4.07 53.11
C ILE A 118 6.30 -4.46 51.78
N SER A 119 5.02 -4.81 51.82
CA SER A 119 4.14 -4.93 50.66
C SER A 119 3.98 -3.55 50.02
N THR A 120 5.02 -3.14 49.29
CA THR A 120 4.97 -1.93 48.47
C THR A 120 4.42 -2.35 47.12
N GLN A 121 3.14 -2.08 46.91
CA GLN A 121 2.54 -2.02 45.60
C GLN A 121 3.48 -1.17 44.71
N ILE A 122 4.17 -1.78 43.76
CA ILE A 122 5.12 -1.07 42.90
C ILE A 122 4.29 -0.33 41.87
N THR A 123 3.83 0.87 42.23
CA THR A 123 3.27 1.80 41.24
C THR A 123 4.44 2.30 40.38
N LEU A 124 4.79 1.55 39.34
CA LEU A 124 5.79 2.00 38.37
C LEU A 124 5.30 3.28 37.69
N SER A 125 6.17 4.29 37.64
CA SER A 125 5.95 5.50 36.85
C SER A 125 5.64 5.13 35.39
N ASP A 126 4.79 5.91 34.73
CA ASP A 126 4.45 5.74 33.31
C ASP A 126 5.69 5.71 32.40
N ALA A 127 6.81 6.31 32.83
CA ALA A 127 8.10 6.18 32.14
C ALA A 127 8.64 4.73 32.14
N ASN A 128 8.49 4.00 33.24
CA ASN A 128 8.94 2.62 33.39
C ASN A 128 8.04 1.65 32.64
N LYS A 129 6.71 1.88 32.63
CA LYS A 129 5.77 1.10 31.81
C LYS A 129 6.13 1.20 30.32
N ARG A 130 6.39 2.41 29.83
CA ARG A 130 6.82 2.64 28.44
C ARG A 130 8.17 2.00 28.12
N ALA A 131 9.12 2.05 29.04
CA ALA A 131 10.42 1.40 28.87
C ALA A 131 10.27 -0.13 28.80
N LEU A 132 9.46 -0.74 29.67
CA LEU A 132 9.18 -2.17 29.64
C LEU A 132 8.41 -2.59 28.38
N THR A 133 7.40 -1.82 27.96
CA THR A 133 6.67 -2.06 26.70
C THR A 133 7.61 -2.02 25.50
N ARG A 134 8.53 -1.04 25.45
CA ARG A 134 9.54 -0.94 24.39
C ARG A 134 10.52 -2.10 24.41
N GLN A 135 11.01 -2.48 25.58
CA GLN A 135 11.91 -3.63 25.72
C GLN A 135 11.20 -4.91 25.25
N LYS A 136 9.95 -5.12 25.70
CA LYS A 136 9.20 -6.33 25.38
C LYS A 136 8.78 -6.41 23.92
N SER A 137 8.44 -5.27 23.31
CA SER A 137 8.16 -5.22 21.87
C SER A 137 9.39 -5.56 21.05
N GLN A 138 10.57 -5.08 21.44
CA GLN A 138 11.85 -5.43 20.80
C GLN A 138 12.18 -6.92 20.95
N GLU A 139 11.99 -7.51 22.13
CA GLU A 139 12.16 -8.95 22.37
C GLU A 139 11.25 -9.80 21.48
N LEU A 140 10.03 -9.34 21.22
CA LEU A 140 9.05 -10.00 20.35
C LEU A 140 9.25 -9.68 18.85
N GLY A 141 10.26 -8.87 18.50
CA GLY A 141 10.51 -8.43 17.13
C GLY A 141 9.45 -7.48 16.56
N ILE A 142 8.66 -6.85 17.43
CA ILE A 142 7.59 -5.90 17.09
C ILE A 142 8.18 -4.49 17.11
N ASN A 143 8.16 -3.82 15.95
CA ASN A 143 8.57 -2.43 15.84
C ASN A 143 7.38 -1.51 16.07
N LEU A 144 7.33 -0.89 17.25
CA LEU A 144 6.29 0.06 17.64
C LEU A 144 6.82 1.49 17.63
N ASN A 145 5.99 2.43 17.21
CA ASN A 145 6.27 3.86 17.34
C ASN A 145 5.97 4.36 18.77
N ASP A 146 6.48 5.56 19.11
CA ASP A 146 6.34 6.11 20.47
C ASP A 146 4.89 6.34 20.90
N SER A 147 3.98 6.60 19.94
CA SER A 147 2.55 6.77 20.23
C SER A 147 1.86 5.44 20.55
N GLU A 148 2.24 4.36 19.87
CA GLU A 148 1.74 3.00 20.11
C GLU A 148 2.26 2.47 21.45
N ILE A 149 3.53 2.73 21.76
CA ILE A 149 4.12 2.39 23.07
C ILE A 149 3.38 3.10 24.20
N ASN A 150 3.03 4.38 24.03
CA ASN A 150 2.23 5.12 25.00
C ASN A 150 0.83 4.50 25.16
N SER A 151 0.13 4.24 24.05
CA SER A 151 -1.22 3.67 24.09
C SER A 151 -1.28 2.29 24.75
N ILE A 152 -0.26 1.46 24.53
CA ILE A 152 -0.17 0.13 25.14
C ILE A 152 0.22 0.24 26.62
N ALA A 153 1.14 1.14 26.98
CA ALA A 153 1.50 1.40 28.37
C ALA A 153 0.32 1.96 29.19
N ASP A 154 -0.51 2.80 28.57
CA ASP A 154 -1.73 3.36 29.17
C ASP A 154 -2.84 2.30 29.33
N SER A 155 -2.86 1.29 28.45
CA SER A 155 -3.80 0.15 28.52
C SER A 155 -3.40 -0.90 29.58
N VAL A 156 -2.20 -0.82 30.15
CA VAL A 156 -1.72 -1.72 31.19
C VAL A 156 -2.10 -1.12 32.56
N GLU A 157 -3.31 -1.43 32.99
CA GLU A 157 -3.78 -1.20 34.36
C GLU A 157 -3.19 -2.27 35.28
N HIS A 158 -2.25 -1.85 36.11
CA HIS A 158 -1.46 -2.76 36.93
C HIS A 158 -2.29 -3.28 38.12
N CYS A 159 -2.40 -4.61 38.25
CA CYS A 159 -3.04 -5.25 39.41
C CYS A 159 -2.16 -6.31 40.10
N GLY A 160 -0.94 -6.57 39.59
CA GLY A 160 -0.04 -7.62 40.08
C GLY A 160 0.98 -7.18 41.13
N ASP A 161 1.40 -8.09 42.01
CA ASP A 161 2.37 -7.85 43.07
C ASP A 161 3.83 -8.12 42.62
N SER A 162 4.06 -8.57 41.38
CA SER A 162 5.37 -8.98 40.86
C SER A 162 5.71 -8.46 39.46
N LEU A 163 7.01 -8.30 39.18
CA LEU A 163 7.53 -7.86 37.88
C LEU A 163 7.19 -8.85 36.75
N ASP A 164 7.19 -10.15 37.04
CA ASP A 164 6.86 -11.19 36.06
C ASP A 164 5.39 -11.15 35.64
N GLU A 165 4.49 -10.83 36.58
CA GLU A 165 3.06 -10.65 36.31
C GLU A 165 2.82 -9.42 35.42
N MET A 166 3.56 -8.33 35.66
CA MET A 166 3.51 -7.13 34.82
C MET A 166 4.07 -7.37 33.40
N LEU A 167 5.16 -8.12 33.27
CA LEU A 167 5.69 -8.52 31.97
C LEU A 167 4.67 -9.39 31.20
N GLY A 168 3.93 -10.23 31.93
CA GLY A 168 2.79 -10.98 31.39
C GLY A 168 1.64 -10.09 30.91
N GLU A 169 1.24 -9.09 31.70
CA GLU A 169 0.21 -8.11 31.34
C GLU A 169 0.60 -7.31 30.09
N ILE A 170 1.86 -6.83 30.02
CA ILE A 170 2.40 -6.09 28.86
C ILE A 170 2.44 -6.98 27.63
N GLN A 171 2.87 -8.23 27.77
CA GLN A 171 2.86 -9.18 26.66
C GLN A 171 1.43 -9.45 26.16
N SER A 172 0.47 -9.61 27.07
CA SER A 172 -0.93 -9.80 26.71
C SER A 172 -1.52 -8.55 26.01
N ALA A 173 -1.18 -7.35 26.47
CA ALA A 173 -1.60 -6.10 25.85
C ALA A 173 -0.98 -5.93 24.46
N LEU A 174 0.29 -6.30 24.28
CA LEU A 174 0.97 -6.29 22.96
C LEU A 174 0.29 -7.24 21.97
N ILE A 175 -0.05 -8.46 22.41
CA ILE A 175 -0.75 -9.44 21.56
C ILE A 175 -2.14 -8.91 21.19
N ALA A 176 -2.91 -8.42 22.16
CA ALA A 176 -4.24 -7.87 21.92
C ALA A 176 -4.22 -6.67 20.95
N TYR A 177 -3.20 -5.81 21.06
CA TYR A 177 -3.00 -4.69 20.15
C TYR A 177 -2.69 -5.17 18.71
N ILE A 178 -1.84 -6.18 18.56
CA ILE A 178 -1.54 -6.78 17.25
C ILE A 178 -2.79 -7.40 16.64
N ASP A 179 -3.55 -8.18 17.41
CA ASP A 179 -4.79 -8.81 16.95
C ASP A 179 -5.82 -7.77 16.48
N HIS A 180 -5.96 -6.68 17.23
CA HIS A 180 -6.82 -5.56 16.84
C HIS A 180 -6.36 -4.90 15.53
N ASN A 181 -5.06 -4.63 15.37
CA ASN A 181 -4.51 -4.08 14.13
C ASN A 181 -4.67 -5.05 12.94
N ALA A 182 -4.47 -6.35 13.16
CA ALA A 182 -4.71 -7.36 12.14
C ALA A 182 -6.19 -7.40 11.70
N SER A 183 -7.12 -7.29 12.65
CA SER A 183 -8.55 -7.22 12.37
C SER A 183 -8.92 -5.95 11.58
N LEU A 184 -8.39 -4.79 11.97
CA LEU A 184 -8.62 -3.53 11.24
C LEU A 184 -8.09 -3.59 9.81
N ASN A 185 -6.91 -4.17 9.61
CA ASN A 185 -6.33 -4.35 8.28
C ASN A 185 -7.18 -5.28 7.43
N THR A 186 -7.69 -6.37 8.00
CA THR A 186 -8.62 -7.29 7.32
C THR A 186 -9.89 -6.55 6.88
N GLN A 187 -10.50 -5.76 7.78
CA GLN A 187 -11.69 -4.97 7.45
C GLN A 187 -11.43 -3.93 6.35
N LYS A 188 -10.25 -3.26 6.37
CA LYS A 188 -9.84 -2.32 5.32
C LYS A 188 -9.70 -3.04 3.96
N ILE A 189 -9.12 -4.24 3.95
CA ILE A 189 -8.97 -5.07 2.75
C ILE A 189 -10.35 -5.48 2.21
N ASP A 190 -11.24 -5.98 3.07
CA ASP A 190 -12.60 -6.39 2.68
C ASP A 190 -13.37 -5.21 2.06
N THR A 191 -13.33 -4.04 2.72
CA THR A 191 -13.96 -2.82 2.20
C THR A 191 -13.38 -2.41 0.84
N ALA A 192 -12.07 -2.52 0.65
CA ALA A 192 -11.45 -2.20 -0.63
C ALA A 192 -11.87 -3.18 -1.73
N LEU A 193 -11.96 -4.47 -1.41
CA LEU A 193 -12.45 -5.50 -2.34
C LEU A 193 -13.91 -5.29 -2.72
N ASP A 194 -14.78 -4.96 -1.76
CA ASP A 194 -16.19 -4.66 -2.01
C ASP A 194 -16.34 -3.47 -2.97
N ASN A 195 -15.56 -2.40 -2.77
CA ASN A 195 -15.55 -1.25 -3.69
C ASN A 195 -15.12 -1.63 -5.11
N VAL A 196 -14.14 -2.52 -5.25
CA VAL A 196 -13.67 -3.00 -6.57
C VAL A 196 -14.75 -3.85 -7.24
N VAL A 197 -15.44 -4.71 -6.48
CA VAL A 197 -16.55 -5.51 -6.97
C VAL A 197 -17.69 -4.60 -7.44
N GLU A 198 -18.11 -3.62 -6.63
CA GLU A 198 -19.15 -2.67 -6.99
C GLU A 198 -18.78 -1.88 -8.25
N TYR A 199 -17.54 -1.40 -8.34
CA TYR A 199 -17.05 -0.72 -9.54
C TYR A 199 -17.08 -1.62 -10.79
N ALA A 200 -16.68 -2.88 -10.65
CA ALA A 200 -16.72 -3.85 -11.73
C ALA A 200 -18.17 -4.11 -12.18
N GLU A 201 -19.10 -4.34 -11.26
CA GLU A 201 -20.52 -4.53 -11.56
C GLU A 201 -21.13 -3.31 -12.26
N GLN A 202 -20.79 -2.10 -11.80
CA GLN A 202 -21.21 -0.86 -12.43
C GLN A 202 -20.70 -0.78 -13.88
N LYS A 203 -19.43 -1.15 -14.13
CA LYS A 203 -18.85 -1.17 -15.47
C LYS A 203 -19.45 -2.23 -16.37
N PHE A 204 -19.74 -3.42 -15.85
CA PHE A 204 -20.45 -4.46 -16.60
C PHE A 204 -21.85 -4.00 -16.99
N THR A 205 -22.57 -3.34 -16.07
CA THR A 205 -23.89 -2.78 -16.34
C THR A 205 -23.83 -1.68 -17.40
N GLN A 206 -22.89 -0.74 -17.28
CA GLN A 206 -22.67 0.31 -18.29
C GLN A 206 -22.34 -0.28 -19.67
N ASN A 207 -21.46 -1.29 -19.74
CA ASN A 207 -21.11 -1.96 -20.98
C ASN A 207 -22.30 -2.69 -21.61
N SER A 208 -23.11 -3.39 -20.79
CA SER A 208 -24.32 -4.07 -21.25
C SER A 208 -25.35 -3.10 -21.81
N GLN A 209 -25.58 -1.97 -21.14
CA GLN A 209 -26.46 -0.90 -21.61
C GLN A 209 -25.94 -0.27 -22.90
N HIS A 210 -24.64 0.00 -22.98
CA HIS A 210 -24.02 0.56 -24.19
C HIS A 210 -24.13 -0.41 -25.37
N LEU A 211 -23.89 -1.71 -25.17
CA LEU A 211 -24.06 -2.74 -26.19
C LEU A 211 -25.52 -2.80 -26.67
N SER A 212 -26.47 -2.81 -25.74
CA SER A 212 -27.90 -2.82 -26.06
C SER A 212 -28.32 -1.60 -26.87
N ASN A 213 -27.83 -0.41 -26.51
CA ASN A 213 -28.07 0.81 -27.27
C ASN A 213 -27.48 0.73 -28.67
N ARG A 214 -26.23 0.26 -28.82
CA ARG A 214 -25.60 0.10 -30.14
C ARG A 214 -26.33 -0.89 -31.03
N LEU A 215 -26.80 -2.01 -30.49
CA LEU A 215 -27.58 -2.98 -31.25
C LEU A 215 -28.92 -2.40 -31.70
N ARG A 216 -29.57 -1.60 -30.85
CA ARG A 216 -30.80 -0.88 -31.21
C ARG A 216 -30.55 0.14 -32.32
N THR A 217 -29.51 0.97 -32.20
CA THR A 217 -29.15 1.94 -33.24
C THR A 217 -28.82 1.23 -34.56
N PHE A 218 -28.06 0.14 -34.51
CA PHE A 218 -27.72 -0.65 -35.69
C PHE A 218 -28.97 -1.23 -36.39
N SER A 219 -29.95 -1.74 -35.61
CA SER A 219 -31.22 -2.20 -36.16
C SER A 219 -31.99 -1.07 -36.87
N GLN A 220 -32.02 0.12 -36.28
CA GLN A 220 -32.66 1.30 -36.87
C GLN A 220 -31.95 1.75 -38.17
N GLU A 221 -30.61 1.70 -38.19
CA GLU A 221 -29.84 2.00 -39.40
C GLU A 221 -30.11 1.01 -40.53
N ILE A 222 -30.21 -0.29 -40.23
CA ILE A 222 -30.59 -1.31 -41.23
C ILE A 222 -31.96 -1.01 -41.83
N GLU A 223 -32.95 -0.68 -41.00
CA GLU A 223 -34.30 -0.34 -41.47
C GLU A 223 -34.31 0.94 -42.31
N ALA A 224 -33.52 1.94 -41.91
CA ALA A 224 -33.36 3.18 -42.66
C ALA A 224 -32.74 2.92 -44.05
N VAL A 225 -31.68 2.10 -44.12
CA VAL A 225 -31.04 1.70 -45.39
C VAL A 225 -32.01 0.91 -46.27
N ALA A 226 -32.76 -0.04 -45.71
CA ALA A 226 -33.76 -0.80 -46.46
C ALA A 226 -34.85 0.11 -47.04
N THR A 227 -35.30 1.10 -46.28
CA THR A 227 -36.28 2.10 -46.72
C THR A 227 -35.71 3.00 -47.81
N HIS A 228 -34.46 3.45 -47.65
CA HIS A 228 -33.75 4.24 -48.64
C HIS A 228 -33.60 3.48 -49.97
N ASN A 229 -33.16 2.22 -49.93
CA ASN A 229 -33.02 1.37 -51.11
C ASN A 229 -34.36 1.15 -51.82
N LYS A 230 -35.44 0.88 -51.06
CA LYS A 230 -36.79 0.77 -51.64
C LYS A 230 -37.20 2.07 -52.34
N SER A 231 -36.91 3.23 -51.73
CA SER A 231 -37.19 4.53 -52.33
C SER A 231 -36.41 4.75 -53.62
N GLN A 232 -35.11 4.44 -53.63
CA GLN A 232 -34.27 4.54 -54.84
C GLN A 232 -34.76 3.62 -55.96
N ILE A 233 -35.08 2.35 -55.65
CA ILE A 233 -35.62 1.40 -56.64
C ILE A 233 -36.93 1.93 -57.23
N LYS A 234 -37.85 2.44 -56.39
CA LYS A 234 -39.10 3.06 -56.87
C LYS A 234 -38.84 4.24 -57.81
N SER A 235 -37.86 5.09 -57.48
CA SER A 235 -37.49 6.23 -58.33
C SER A 235 -36.91 5.81 -59.68
N ILE A 236 -36.09 4.75 -59.70
CA ILE A 236 -35.55 4.17 -60.94
C ILE A 236 -36.71 3.61 -61.78
N LEU A 237 -37.59 2.82 -61.17
CA LEU A 237 -38.76 2.23 -61.85
C LEU A 237 -39.68 3.32 -62.43
N SER A 238 -39.92 4.41 -61.70
CA SER A 238 -40.76 5.51 -62.20
C SER A 238 -40.13 6.24 -63.39
N ARG A 239 -38.79 6.30 -63.47
CA ARG A 239 -38.08 6.89 -64.62
C ARG A 239 -38.04 5.97 -65.83
N LEU A 240 -38.12 4.66 -65.62
CA LEU A 240 -38.15 3.64 -66.68
C LEU A 240 -39.57 3.34 -67.18
N ALA A 241 -40.62 3.83 -66.50
CA ALA A 241 -41.99 3.68 -66.94
C ALA A 241 -42.22 4.46 -68.25
N ILE A 242 -42.38 3.74 -69.35
CA ILE A 242 -42.74 4.30 -70.67
C ILE A 242 -44.22 4.74 -70.60
N PRO A 243 -44.59 5.96 -71.03
CA PRO A 243 -45.98 6.39 -71.04
C PRO A 243 -46.80 5.46 -71.94
N ALA A 244 -47.90 4.92 -71.40
CA ALA A 244 -48.83 4.12 -72.15
C ALA A 244 -49.38 4.98 -73.30
N GLN A 245 -49.01 4.63 -74.54
CA GLN A 245 -49.62 5.24 -75.72
C GLN A 245 -51.11 4.87 -75.69
N THR A 246 -51.95 5.83 -75.33
CA THR A 246 -53.39 5.78 -75.53
C THR A 246 -53.65 5.83 -77.04
N GLY A 247 -53.98 4.68 -77.62
CA GLY A 247 -54.61 4.58 -78.93
C GLY A 247 -56.12 4.76 -78.83
#